data_AF-A0A1V5CHE4-F1
#
_entry.id   AF-A0A1V5CHE4-F1
#
_cell.length_a   1.000
_cell.length_b   1.000
_cell.length_c   1.000
_cell.angle_alpha   90.00
_cell.angle_beta   90.00
_cell.angle_gamma   90.00
#
_symmetry.space_group_name_H-M   'P 1'
#
loop_
_entity.id
_entity.type
_entity.pdbx_description
1 polymer ?
#
loop_
_entity_poly.entity_id
_entity_poly.type
_entity_poly.pdbx_seq_one_letter_code
_entity_poly.pdbx_strand_id
1 'polypeptide(L)'
;MTPRTRIVMDNYVEIERRFLVSDIDASKLPEHKKTVVEQIFLTSRDPKMDRRIRKEESDGNICYFLIEKYITSQPVIRFNRREKIDGQRFEALARRSDPRKGSIRKTRFDFVWNGQQFRVDKYDGPVAGLLILEAVLNDEKERITLPEFCRVIREITEDRDYYSPGLPAGEAGKEIRGKSPVKKRSAAFHIVAMIDLLGQGAQLEKFSRIPRTPKEKKTFDKLTQATFGTVERFRDRIRLLHGSLSSGHMVPSFVRERLTPKQLAMVSRSARAPLIGYQFFTDLAMLKINLSGQRSHRPLVSLYGLFHQLGLLILTQLAEGVLLRGAVDAGICTEFENNDLYGQAVARAYRLESQAAVYPRIAVGDGLLEYVKSFSGLKATDDERAIMNAYIDLINACVKRDDEGVSYLAYLAPVFKRSYFTGENEFWFVTKSACRFIETKLENDRLSKVADYFASEGCWTGSQGGL
;
A
#
# COMPACT_ATOMS: atom_id res chain seq x y z
N MET A 1 -22.41 28.20 -10.78
CA MET A 1 -22.62 27.56 -9.46
C MET A 1 -21.26 27.32 -8.84
N THR A 2 -20.94 28.01 -7.76
CA THR A 2 -19.68 27.86 -7.00
C THR A 2 -19.66 26.50 -6.30
N PRO A 3 -18.58 25.69 -6.39
CA PRO A 3 -18.50 24.45 -5.64
C PRO A 3 -18.44 24.78 -4.15
N ARG A 4 -19.42 24.28 -3.39
CA ARG A 4 -19.47 24.44 -1.94
C ARG A 4 -18.41 23.54 -1.29
N THR A 5 -17.25 24.11 -0.98
CA THR A 5 -16.39 23.58 0.07
C THR A 5 -17.19 23.61 1.37
N ARG A 6 -17.59 22.46 1.92
CA ARG A 6 -18.20 22.38 3.25
C ARG A 6 -17.09 22.61 4.28
N ILE A 7 -16.91 23.86 4.68
CA ILE A 7 -16.00 24.25 5.75
C ILE A 7 -16.70 24.00 7.10
N VAL A 8 -16.17 23.05 7.86
CA VAL A 8 -16.41 22.92 9.30
C VAL A 8 -15.03 22.67 9.93
N MET A 9 -14.43 23.72 10.51
CA MET A 9 -13.06 23.77 11.07
C MET A 9 -11.93 23.34 10.12
N ASP A 10 -11.31 24.28 9.39
CA ASP A 10 -9.96 24.33 8.76
C ASP A 10 -9.31 23.06 8.13
N ASN A 11 -10.01 21.94 8.09
CA ASN A 11 -9.64 20.66 7.55
C ASN A 11 -10.34 20.51 6.20
N TYR A 12 -9.58 20.23 5.14
CA TYR A 12 -10.12 20.00 3.81
C TYR A 12 -9.30 18.96 3.04
N VAL A 13 -9.98 18.27 2.14
CA VAL A 13 -9.35 17.38 1.16
C VAL A 13 -9.07 18.18 -0.09
N GLU A 14 -7.84 18.11 -0.58
CA GLU A 14 -7.43 18.70 -1.85
C GLU A 14 -7.00 17.57 -2.79
N ILE A 15 -7.62 17.53 -3.98
CA ILE A 15 -7.27 16.62 -5.07
C ILE A 15 -6.52 17.46 -6.10
N GLU A 16 -5.25 17.15 -6.36
CA GLU A 16 -4.41 17.95 -7.25
C GLU A 16 -3.47 17.10 -8.10
N ARG A 17 -3.23 17.54 -9.35
CA ARG A 17 -2.17 17.01 -10.22
C ARG A 17 -1.13 18.10 -10.46
N ARG A 18 0.15 17.72 -10.50
CA ARG A 18 1.29 18.63 -10.54
C ARG A 18 2.14 18.37 -11.77
N PHE A 19 2.57 19.44 -12.44
CA PHE A 19 3.32 19.37 -13.68
C PHE A 19 4.58 20.22 -13.56
N LEU A 20 5.70 19.66 -14.00
CA LEU A 20 6.94 20.41 -14.16
C LEU A 20 6.83 21.25 -15.43
N VAL A 21 7.06 22.55 -15.30
CA VAL A 21 6.95 23.50 -16.40
C VAL A 21 8.33 24.08 -16.68
N SER A 22 8.65 24.25 -17.95
CA SER A 22 9.91 24.88 -18.38
C SER A 22 9.78 26.39 -18.52
N ASP A 23 8.62 26.86 -18.98
CA ASP A 23 8.36 28.27 -19.23
C ASP A 23 6.86 28.58 -19.24
N ILE A 24 6.52 29.84 -18.98
CA ILE A 24 5.16 30.37 -18.94
C ILE A 24 5.13 31.71 -19.66
N ASP A 25 4.31 31.79 -20.71
CA ASP A 25 4.06 33.02 -21.44
C ASP A 25 3.18 33.96 -20.61
N ALA A 26 3.83 34.84 -19.84
CA ALA A 26 3.17 35.77 -18.92
C ALA A 26 2.18 36.72 -19.61
N SER A 27 2.33 36.97 -20.92
CA SER A 27 1.42 37.83 -21.68
C SER A 27 0.03 37.21 -21.90
N LYS A 28 -0.05 35.88 -21.79
CA LYS A 28 -1.28 35.09 -21.97
C LYS A 28 -1.86 34.60 -20.64
N LEU A 29 -1.22 34.93 -19.53
CA LEU A 29 -1.73 34.57 -18.21
C LEU A 29 -3.05 35.32 -17.98
N PRO A 30 -4.17 34.63 -17.71
CA PRO A 30 -5.45 35.29 -17.46
C PRO A 30 -5.41 36.10 -16.16
N GLU A 31 -6.53 36.76 -15.81
CA GLU A 31 -6.68 37.40 -14.52
C GLU A 31 -6.35 36.39 -13.40
N HIS A 32 -5.47 36.81 -12.49
CA HIS A 32 -4.86 35.91 -11.53
C HIS A 32 -4.60 36.63 -10.21
N LYS A 33 -4.61 35.85 -9.13
CA LYS A 33 -4.16 36.31 -7.82
C LYS A 33 -2.69 35.98 -7.63
N LYS A 34 -1.87 36.98 -7.32
CA LYS A 34 -0.45 36.80 -6.99
C LYS A 34 -0.27 36.77 -5.48
N THR A 35 0.32 35.69 -4.97
CA THR A 35 0.65 35.53 -3.54
C THR A 35 2.12 35.16 -3.38
N VAL A 36 2.89 35.91 -2.59
CA VAL A 36 4.23 35.51 -2.17
C VAL A 36 4.09 34.60 -0.95
N VAL A 37 4.68 33.41 -1.02
CA VAL A 37 4.57 32.38 0.01
C VAL A 37 5.95 32.04 0.54
N GLU A 38 6.13 32.25 1.85
CA GLU A 38 7.29 31.79 2.61
C GLU A 38 6.85 30.69 3.56
N GLN A 39 7.54 29.56 3.54
CA GLN A 39 7.21 28.40 4.38
C GLN A 39 8.43 27.89 5.13
N ILE A 40 8.22 27.58 6.41
CA ILE A 40 9.23 27.04 7.32
C ILE A 40 8.70 25.70 7.86
N PHE A 41 9.50 24.65 7.71
CA PHE A 41 9.12 23.31 8.16
C PHE A 41 9.38 23.15 9.65
N LEU A 42 8.43 22.51 10.33
CA LEU A 42 8.52 22.18 11.75
C LEU A 42 8.84 20.69 11.92
N THR A 43 9.44 20.36 13.06
CA THR A 43 9.66 18.95 13.42
C THR A 43 8.32 18.27 13.67
N SER A 44 8.09 17.10 13.05
CA SER A 44 6.95 16.23 13.29
C SER A 44 7.41 14.91 13.89
N ARG A 45 6.65 14.37 14.86
CA ARG A 45 6.85 13.02 15.41
C ARG A 45 6.20 11.94 14.54
N ASP A 46 5.28 12.33 13.65
CA ASP A 46 4.64 11.44 12.69
C ASP A 46 5.34 11.57 11.32
N PRO A 47 5.95 10.49 10.79
CA PRO A 47 6.63 10.50 9.51
C PRO A 47 5.69 10.69 8.30
N LYS A 48 4.36 10.54 8.47
CA LYS A 48 3.36 10.77 7.42
C LYS A 48 2.76 12.19 7.44
N MET A 49 3.21 13.05 8.35
CA MET A 49 2.70 14.40 8.52
C MET A 49 3.75 15.46 8.16
N ASP A 50 3.50 16.22 7.09
CA ASP A 50 4.23 17.45 6.76
C ASP A 50 3.64 18.62 7.55
N ARG A 51 4.41 19.16 8.49
CA ARG A 51 4.01 20.26 9.35
C ARG A 51 4.87 21.48 9.09
N ARG A 52 4.23 22.63 8.85
CA ARG A 52 4.94 23.87 8.47
C ARG A 52 4.15 25.11 8.86
N ILE A 53 4.86 26.19 9.15
CA ILE A 53 4.26 27.52 9.22
C ILE A 53 4.46 28.23 7.88
N ARG A 54 3.51 29.09 7.53
CA ARG A 54 3.49 29.81 6.26
C ARG A 54 3.15 31.27 6.48
N LYS A 55 3.92 32.16 5.86
CA LYS A 55 3.60 33.57 5.66
C LYS A 55 3.14 33.74 4.22
N GLU A 56 1.94 34.27 4.02
CA GLU A 56 1.36 34.59 2.71
C GLU A 56 1.21 36.11 2.61
N GLU A 57 1.75 36.70 1.56
CA GLU A 57 1.66 38.13 1.26
C GLU A 57 0.98 38.34 -0.09
N SER A 58 -0.13 39.10 -0.10
CA SER A 58 -0.93 39.42 -1.28
C SER A 58 -1.48 40.82 -1.11
N ASP A 59 -1.31 41.68 -2.13
CA ASP A 59 -1.88 43.04 -2.16
C ASP A 59 -1.59 43.88 -0.91
N GLY A 60 -0.34 43.80 -0.42
CA GLY A 60 0.12 44.50 0.79
C GLY A 60 -0.35 43.91 2.12
N ASN A 61 -1.15 42.85 2.11
CA ASN A 61 -1.64 42.17 3.31
C ASN A 61 -0.80 40.93 3.61
N ILE A 62 -0.45 40.75 4.90
CA ILE A 62 0.30 39.59 5.38
C ILE A 62 -0.61 38.73 6.27
N CYS A 63 -0.63 37.43 6.02
CA CYS A 63 -1.29 36.44 6.87
C CYS A 63 -0.33 35.30 7.24
N TYR A 64 -0.45 34.80 8.47
CA TYR A 64 0.33 33.66 8.95
C TYR A 64 -0.57 32.44 9.18
N PHE A 65 -0.07 31.25 8.84
CA PHE A 65 -0.79 29.99 8.98
C PHE A 65 0.11 28.89 9.53
N LEU A 66 -0.46 27.99 10.31
CA LEU A 66 0.07 26.65 10.58
C LEU A 66 -0.63 25.66 9.65
N ILE A 67 0.15 24.89 8.89
CA ILE A 67 -0.32 23.90 7.92
C ILE A 67 0.14 22.51 8.36
N GLU A 68 -0.79 21.57 8.44
CA GLU A 68 -0.54 20.14 8.66
C GLU A 68 -1.10 19.38 7.46
N LYS A 69 -0.22 18.76 6.65
CA LYS A 69 -0.58 17.93 5.50
C LYS A 69 -0.32 16.46 5.82
N TYR A 70 -1.36 15.64 5.76
CA TYR A 70 -1.23 14.19 5.89
C TYR A 70 -1.01 13.56 4.52
N ILE A 71 0.07 12.78 4.40
CA ILE A 71 0.40 12.03 3.19
C ILE A 71 -0.47 10.78 3.16
N THR A 72 -1.32 10.68 2.15
CA THR A 72 -2.18 9.50 1.94
C THR A 72 -1.46 8.47 1.07
N SER A 73 -2.05 7.27 0.93
CA SER A 73 -1.57 6.26 -0.01
C SER A 73 -1.77 6.63 -1.48
N GLN A 74 -2.50 7.72 -1.77
CA GLN A 74 -2.77 8.22 -3.12
C GLN A 74 -2.11 9.59 -3.31
N PRO A 75 -1.11 9.74 -4.19
CA PRO A 75 -0.35 10.98 -4.35
C PRO A 75 -1.19 12.24 -4.65
N VAL A 76 -2.32 12.04 -5.33
CA VAL A 76 -3.28 13.06 -5.79
C VAL A 76 -4.12 13.63 -4.62
N ILE A 77 -4.36 12.86 -3.56
CA ILE A 77 -5.24 13.27 -2.44
C ILE A 77 -4.41 13.72 -1.23
N ARG A 78 -4.68 14.94 -0.75
CA ARG A 78 -4.08 15.51 0.46
C ARG A 78 -5.16 15.86 1.47
N PHE A 79 -5.05 15.36 2.71
CA PHE A 79 -5.80 15.92 3.84
C PHE A 79 -4.97 17.05 4.44
N ASN A 80 -5.54 18.26 4.46
CA ASN A 80 -4.87 19.45 4.91
C ASN A 80 -5.64 20.05 6.08
N ARG A 81 -4.93 20.42 7.15
CA ARG A 81 -5.42 21.32 8.18
C ARG A 81 -4.68 22.64 8.05
N ARG A 82 -5.42 23.76 8.06
CA ARG A 82 -4.88 25.11 7.92
C ARG A 82 -5.39 26.01 9.04
N GLU A 83 -4.59 26.27 10.06
CA GLU A 83 -4.95 27.17 11.16
C GLU A 83 -4.35 28.57 10.91
N LYS A 84 -5.16 29.64 10.97
CA LYS A 84 -4.63 31.02 10.98
C LYS A 84 -3.98 31.33 12.33
N ILE A 85 -2.77 31.89 12.32
CA ILE A 85 -2.02 32.26 13.53
C ILE A 85 -1.63 33.74 13.47
N ASP A 86 -1.30 34.32 14.63
CA ASP A 86 -0.75 35.67 14.71
C ASP A 86 0.78 35.67 14.51
N GLY A 87 1.35 36.87 14.40
CA GLY A 87 2.80 37.05 14.20
C GLY A 87 3.65 36.53 15.36
N GLN A 88 3.20 36.71 16.61
CA GLN A 88 3.94 36.25 17.79
C GLN A 88 4.05 34.71 17.80
N ARG A 89 2.95 34.02 17.49
CA ARG A 89 2.90 32.56 17.39
C ARG A 89 3.70 32.05 16.19
N PHE A 90 3.70 32.77 15.07
CA PHE A 90 4.56 32.46 13.93
C PHE A 90 6.04 32.49 14.31
N GLU A 91 6.50 33.58 14.95
CA GLU A 91 7.89 33.71 15.41
C GLU A 91 8.27 32.64 16.44
N ALA A 92 7.40 32.37 17.41
CA ALA A 92 7.63 31.34 18.42
C ALA A 92 7.78 29.94 17.80
N LEU A 93 6.99 29.62 16.77
CA LEU A 93 7.09 28.36 16.03
C LEU A 93 8.32 28.33 15.11
N ALA A 94 8.69 29.45 14.48
CA ALA A 94 9.86 29.54 13.60
C ALA A 94 11.17 29.19 14.34
N ARG A 95 11.29 29.56 15.62
CA ARG A 95 12.41 29.17 16.50
C ARG A 95 12.51 27.66 16.74
N ARG A 96 11.46 26.89 16.42
CA ARG A 96 11.38 25.42 16.53
C ARG A 96 11.36 24.73 15.16
N SER A 97 11.87 25.41 14.14
CA SER A 97 12.01 24.85 12.79
C SER A 97 12.83 23.55 12.81
N ASP A 98 12.56 22.65 11.87
CA ASP A 98 13.36 21.44 11.69
C ASP A 98 14.70 21.84 11.06
N PRO A 99 15.84 21.72 11.79
CA PRO A 99 17.14 22.19 11.29
C PRO A 99 17.63 21.42 10.05
N ARG A 100 17.02 20.28 9.73
CA ARG A 100 17.33 19.47 8.55
C ARG A 100 16.58 19.93 7.30
N LYS A 101 15.63 20.86 7.42
CA LYS A 101 14.75 21.31 6.34
C LYS A 101 14.91 22.82 6.15
N GLY A 102 15.37 23.23 4.97
CA GLY A 102 15.45 24.64 4.60
C GLY A 102 14.07 25.30 4.48
N SER A 103 14.02 26.62 4.57
CA SER A 103 12.82 27.38 4.21
C SER A 103 12.65 27.39 2.68
N ILE A 104 11.41 27.52 2.24
CA ILE A 104 11.08 27.66 0.82
C ILE A 104 10.34 28.98 0.63
N ARG A 105 10.73 29.71 -0.41
CA ARG A 105 10.04 30.90 -0.88
C ARG A 105 9.59 30.69 -2.33
N LYS A 106 8.36 31.11 -2.63
CA LYS A 106 7.81 31.05 -3.98
C LYS A 106 6.80 32.16 -4.21
N THR A 107 6.66 32.56 -5.46
CA THR A 107 5.54 33.39 -5.93
C THR A 107 4.51 32.48 -6.58
N ARG A 108 3.28 32.51 -6.07
CA ARG A 108 2.15 31.73 -6.57
C ARG A 108 1.20 32.61 -7.37
N PHE A 109 0.79 32.12 -8.54
CA PHE A 109 -0.24 32.72 -9.37
C PHE A 109 -1.43 31.76 -9.43
N ASP A 110 -2.53 32.10 -8.79
CA ASP A 110 -3.79 31.34 -8.84
C ASP A 110 -4.70 31.92 -9.94
N PHE A 111 -5.19 31.08 -10.85
CA PHE A 111 -6.02 31.50 -11.97
C PHE A 111 -7.00 30.41 -12.43
N VAL A 112 -7.96 30.80 -13.27
CA VAL A 112 -8.91 29.87 -13.91
C VAL A 112 -8.63 29.81 -15.40
N TRP A 113 -8.55 28.60 -15.94
CA TRP A 113 -8.39 28.35 -17.37
C TRP A 113 -9.35 27.25 -17.82
N ASN A 114 -10.13 27.49 -18.87
CA ASN A 114 -11.16 26.55 -19.35
C ASN A 114 -12.11 26.02 -18.25
N GLY A 115 -12.43 26.88 -17.28
CA GLY A 115 -13.29 26.51 -16.15
C GLY A 115 -12.62 25.64 -15.07
N GLN A 116 -11.32 25.35 -15.20
CA GLN A 116 -10.53 24.59 -14.23
C GLN A 116 -9.59 25.52 -13.45
N GLN A 117 -9.36 25.21 -12.16
CA GLN A 117 -8.48 26.01 -11.30
C GLN A 117 -7.04 25.53 -11.40
N PHE A 118 -6.13 26.49 -11.63
CA PHE A 118 -4.70 26.24 -11.71
C PHE A 118 -3.92 27.14 -10.77
N ARG A 119 -2.74 26.66 -10.38
CA ARG A 119 -1.76 27.44 -9.63
C ARG A 119 -0.40 27.26 -10.28
N VAL A 120 0.28 28.36 -10.56
CA VAL A 120 1.68 28.34 -10.96
C VAL A 120 2.53 28.78 -9.78
N ASP A 121 3.47 27.94 -9.38
CA ASP A 121 4.49 28.26 -8.39
C ASP A 121 5.83 28.53 -9.07
N LYS A 122 6.31 29.76 -8.93
CA LYS A 122 7.68 30.15 -9.26
C LYS A 122 8.52 30.18 -7.99
N TYR A 123 9.45 29.25 -7.89
CA TYR A 123 10.29 29.12 -6.71
C TYR A 123 11.48 30.09 -6.76
N ASP A 124 11.87 30.57 -5.57
CA ASP A 124 13.00 31.47 -5.35
C ASP A 124 14.10 30.79 -4.52
N GLY A 125 15.25 31.46 -4.36
CA GLY A 125 16.31 31.02 -3.46
C GLY A 125 17.05 29.77 -3.98
N PRO A 126 17.34 28.76 -3.12
CA PRO A 126 18.13 27.58 -3.50
C PRO A 126 17.53 26.73 -4.62
N VAL A 127 16.25 26.91 -4.93
CA VAL A 127 15.50 26.18 -5.97
C VAL A 127 14.99 27.13 -7.06
N ALA A 128 15.63 28.30 -7.21
CA ALA A 128 15.27 29.29 -8.22
C ALA A 128 15.29 28.69 -9.63
N GLY A 129 14.30 29.07 -10.44
CA GLY A 129 14.11 28.54 -11.80
C GLY A 129 13.18 27.33 -11.87
N LEU A 130 12.82 26.72 -10.74
CA LEU A 130 11.77 25.69 -10.71
C LEU A 130 10.38 26.33 -10.89
N LEU A 131 9.64 25.84 -11.88
CA LEU A 131 8.24 26.18 -12.13
C LEU A 131 7.37 24.93 -12.00
N ILE A 132 6.34 25.01 -11.16
CA ILE A 132 5.36 23.92 -10.99
C ILE A 132 3.97 24.47 -11.29
N LEU A 133 3.24 23.78 -12.16
CA LEU A 133 1.81 23.99 -12.38
C LEU A 133 1.02 22.95 -11.58
N GLU A 134 0.15 23.40 -10.67
CA GLU A 134 -0.81 22.57 -9.96
C GLU A 134 -2.20 22.76 -10.59
N ALA A 135 -2.85 21.66 -10.98
CA ALA A 135 -4.25 21.63 -11.39
C ALA A 135 -5.09 21.11 -10.22
N VAL A 136 -6.04 21.92 -9.75
CA VAL A 136 -6.94 21.56 -8.64
C VAL A 136 -8.18 20.89 -9.22
N LEU A 137 -8.52 19.70 -8.71
CA LEU A 137 -9.57 18.83 -9.24
C LEU A 137 -10.71 18.65 -8.24
N ASN A 138 -11.90 18.38 -8.77
CA ASN A 138 -13.05 17.96 -7.95
C ASN A 138 -13.12 16.43 -7.80
N ASP A 139 -12.54 15.70 -8.77
CA ASP A 139 -12.48 14.24 -8.82
C ASP A 139 -11.13 13.79 -9.42
N GLU A 140 -10.57 12.67 -8.96
CA GLU A 140 -9.28 12.15 -9.44
C GLU A 140 -9.26 11.79 -10.92
N LYS A 141 -10.42 11.45 -11.49
CA LYS A 141 -10.58 11.07 -12.91
C LYS A 141 -10.95 12.27 -13.79
N GLU A 142 -11.00 13.48 -13.23
CA GLU A 142 -11.31 14.70 -13.98
C GLU A 142 -10.28 14.88 -15.12
N ARG A 143 -10.78 15.08 -16.34
CA ARG A 143 -9.91 15.39 -17.49
C ARG A 143 -9.34 16.80 -17.31
N ILE A 144 -8.03 16.92 -17.46
CA ILE A 144 -7.33 18.21 -17.36
C ILE A 144 -7.02 18.71 -18.76
N THR A 145 -7.42 19.94 -19.04
CA THR A 145 -6.95 20.68 -20.22
C THR A 145 -5.87 21.65 -19.78
N LEU A 146 -4.61 21.31 -20.05
CA LEU A 146 -3.47 22.13 -19.64
C LEU A 146 -3.46 23.46 -20.39
N PRO A 147 -3.12 24.59 -19.74
CA PRO A 147 -3.05 25.88 -20.41
C PRO A 147 -1.95 25.90 -21.47
N GLU A 148 -2.29 26.32 -22.69
CA GLU A 148 -1.37 26.32 -23.84
C GLU A 148 -0.16 27.26 -23.65
N PHE A 149 -0.31 28.26 -22.79
CA PHE A 149 0.76 29.19 -22.43
C PHE A 149 1.76 28.62 -21.42
N CYS A 150 1.56 27.40 -20.92
CA CYS A 150 2.49 26.68 -20.05
C CYS A 150 3.22 25.58 -20.84
N ARG A 151 4.54 25.68 -20.98
CA ARG A 151 5.34 24.63 -21.62
C ARG A 151 5.64 23.50 -20.63
N VAL A 152 4.70 22.56 -20.52
CA VAL A 152 4.78 21.40 -19.63
C VAL A 152 5.82 20.40 -20.13
N ILE A 153 6.75 20.03 -19.25
CA ILE A 153 7.77 19.00 -19.51
C ILE A 153 7.19 17.61 -19.23
N ARG A 154 6.65 17.41 -18.02
CA ARG A 154 6.06 16.14 -17.58
C ARG A 154 5.18 16.33 -16.35
N GLU A 155 4.36 15.34 -16.08
CA GLU A 155 3.67 15.24 -14.80
C GLU A 155 4.64 14.80 -13.69
N ILE A 156 4.52 15.43 -12.53
CA ILE A 156 5.32 15.21 -11.31
C ILE A 156 4.43 14.91 -10.10
N THR A 157 3.15 14.60 -10.32
CA THR A 157 2.18 14.36 -9.24
C THR A 157 2.63 13.29 -8.25
N GLU A 158 3.31 12.24 -8.71
CA GLU A 158 3.79 11.14 -7.84
C GLU A 158 5.29 11.23 -7.51
N ASP A 159 5.97 12.23 -8.06
CA ASP A 159 7.41 12.40 -7.94
C ASP A 159 7.78 13.09 -6.62
N ARG A 160 8.21 12.29 -5.64
CA ARG A 160 8.52 12.76 -4.29
C ARG A 160 9.66 13.77 -4.23
N ASP A 161 10.52 13.82 -5.24
CA ASP A 161 11.58 14.83 -5.32
C ASP A 161 10.96 16.22 -5.58
N TYR A 162 9.71 16.33 -6.01
CA TYR A 162 9.03 17.62 -6.16
C TYR A 162 8.07 17.95 -5.02
N TYR A 163 8.06 17.13 -3.96
CA TYR A 163 7.33 17.41 -2.74
C TYR A 163 8.24 18.21 -1.82
N SER A 164 7.76 19.29 -1.22
CA SER A 164 8.54 19.95 -0.17
C SER A 164 8.71 19.01 1.03
N PRO A 165 9.91 18.83 1.62
CA PRO A 165 11.18 19.54 1.40
C PRO A 165 12.14 18.94 0.36
N GLY A 166 11.73 17.88 -0.35
CA GLY A 166 12.53 17.16 -1.36
C GLY A 166 12.82 17.90 -2.66
N LEU A 167 12.32 19.14 -2.84
CA LEU A 167 12.51 19.94 -4.06
C LEU A 167 13.99 19.94 -4.50
N PRO A 168 14.30 19.64 -5.78
CA PRO A 168 15.68 19.56 -6.23
C PRO A 168 16.35 20.91 -6.12
N ALA A 169 17.49 20.96 -5.41
CA ALA A 169 18.34 22.16 -5.35
C ALA A 169 18.73 22.57 -6.78
N GLY A 170 18.59 23.86 -7.08
CA GLY A 170 18.53 24.39 -8.43
C GLY A 170 19.71 24.00 -9.32
N GLU A 171 19.40 23.37 -10.44
CA GLU A 171 20.22 23.40 -11.65
C GLU A 171 19.38 23.98 -12.77
N ALA A 172 19.38 25.32 -12.87
CA ALA A 172 18.87 26.02 -14.03
C ALA A 172 19.84 25.79 -15.20
N GLY A 173 19.34 25.19 -16.28
CA GLY A 173 19.96 25.21 -17.61
C GLY A 173 21.02 24.15 -17.87
N LYS A 174 20.59 22.96 -18.31
CA LYS A 174 21.32 22.18 -19.31
C LYS A 174 20.35 21.53 -20.29
N GLU A 175 20.24 22.11 -21.48
CA GLU A 175 19.96 21.32 -22.67
C GLU A 175 21.12 20.33 -22.88
N ILE A 176 20.74 19.05 -22.90
CA ILE A 176 21.29 17.93 -23.66
C ILE A 176 22.82 17.75 -23.59
N ARG A 177 23.24 16.76 -22.79
CA ARG A 177 24.21 15.77 -23.27
C ARG A 177 23.64 14.37 -23.09
N GLY A 178 23.69 13.63 -24.20
CA GLY A 178 23.07 12.33 -24.38
C GLY A 178 23.48 11.27 -23.37
N LYS A 179 22.58 10.29 -23.27
CA LYS A 179 22.61 9.11 -22.40
C LYS A 179 22.60 9.47 -20.92
N SER A 180 21.40 9.56 -20.34
CA SER A 180 21.24 9.34 -18.89
C SER A 180 21.99 8.06 -18.53
N PRO A 181 22.85 8.06 -17.48
CA PRO A 181 23.42 6.82 -17.01
C PRO A 181 22.23 5.96 -16.62
N VAL A 182 22.14 4.76 -17.19
CA VAL A 182 21.20 3.74 -16.74
C VAL A 182 21.42 3.63 -15.24
N LYS A 183 20.47 4.16 -14.43
CA LYS A 183 20.48 4.01 -12.99
C LYS A 183 20.61 2.51 -12.78
N LYS A 184 21.74 2.05 -12.25
CA LYS A 184 22.11 0.63 -12.22
C LYS A 184 20.97 -0.10 -11.51
N ARG A 185 20.10 -0.77 -12.27
CA ARG A 185 18.91 -1.44 -11.74
C ARG A 185 19.42 -2.53 -10.82
N SER A 186 19.30 -2.33 -9.51
CA SER A 186 19.78 -3.33 -8.56
C SER A 186 18.74 -4.43 -8.45
N ALA A 187 19.08 -5.60 -8.98
CA ALA A 187 18.35 -6.81 -8.68
C ALA A 187 18.51 -7.13 -7.18
N ALA A 188 17.43 -7.52 -6.54
CA ALA A 188 17.40 -7.91 -5.14
C ALA A 188 16.55 -9.17 -4.97
N PHE A 189 16.86 -9.95 -3.93
CA PHE A 189 16.06 -11.10 -3.57
C PHE A 189 14.73 -10.63 -2.97
N HIS A 190 13.63 -11.24 -3.38
CA HIS A 190 12.28 -10.90 -2.95
C HIS A 190 11.49 -12.16 -2.60
N ILE A 191 10.54 -12.00 -1.69
CA ILE A 191 9.44 -12.95 -1.49
C ILE A 191 8.20 -12.31 -2.08
N VAL A 192 7.46 -13.04 -2.90
CA VAL A 192 6.26 -12.54 -3.59
C VAL A 192 5.12 -13.53 -3.37
N ALA A 193 3.96 -13.01 -2.97
CA ALA A 193 2.70 -13.75 -2.97
C ALA A 193 1.76 -13.16 -4.03
N MET A 194 1.20 -14.03 -4.87
CA MET A 194 0.17 -13.71 -5.86
C MET A 194 -1.16 -14.29 -5.38
N ILE A 195 -2.19 -13.45 -5.27
CA ILE A 195 -3.50 -13.81 -4.73
C ILE A 195 -4.59 -13.42 -5.72
N ASP A 196 -5.26 -14.41 -6.29
CA ASP A 196 -6.29 -14.28 -7.29
C ASP A 196 -7.69 -14.45 -6.67
N LEU A 197 -8.58 -13.51 -6.95
CA LEU A 197 -9.97 -13.54 -6.51
C LEU A 197 -10.82 -14.34 -7.50
N LEU A 198 -11.36 -15.46 -7.06
CA LEU A 198 -12.06 -16.40 -7.93
C LEU A 198 -13.49 -15.94 -8.27
N GLY A 199 -13.95 -16.33 -9.45
CA GLY A 199 -15.36 -16.22 -9.86
C GLY A 199 -15.78 -14.84 -10.40
N GLN A 200 -14.85 -13.91 -10.62
CA GLN A 200 -15.18 -12.57 -11.12
C GLN A 200 -15.53 -12.56 -12.61
N GLY A 201 -14.76 -13.24 -13.47
CA GLY A 201 -14.98 -13.26 -14.92
C GLY A 201 -16.39 -13.68 -15.32
N ALA A 202 -16.92 -14.78 -14.75
CA ALA A 202 -18.28 -15.25 -15.04
C ALA A 202 -19.39 -14.28 -14.58
N GLN A 203 -19.12 -13.39 -13.62
CA GLN A 203 -20.06 -12.32 -13.25
C GLN A 203 -19.97 -11.13 -14.22
N LEU A 204 -18.76 -10.81 -14.69
CA LEU A 204 -18.54 -9.74 -15.66
C LEU A 204 -19.23 -10.03 -17.00
N GLU A 205 -19.23 -11.28 -17.46
CA GLU A 205 -19.94 -11.69 -18.70
C GLU A 205 -21.47 -11.52 -18.64
N LYS A 206 -22.05 -11.35 -17.44
CA LYS A 206 -23.49 -11.09 -17.29
C LYS A 206 -23.88 -9.65 -17.63
N PHE A 207 -22.91 -8.74 -17.77
CA PHE A 207 -23.18 -7.37 -18.20
C PHE A 207 -23.46 -7.32 -19.70
N SER A 208 -24.73 -7.14 -20.07
CA SER A 208 -25.13 -7.03 -21.48
C SER A 208 -25.13 -5.59 -22.00
N ARG A 209 -25.60 -4.64 -21.19
CA ARG A 209 -25.68 -3.21 -21.54
C ARG A 209 -25.81 -2.32 -20.32
N ILE A 210 -25.55 -1.03 -20.51
CA ILE A 210 -25.83 0.02 -19.51
C ILE A 210 -27.35 0.08 -19.27
N PRO A 211 -27.82 0.06 -18.00
CA PRO A 211 -29.24 0.08 -17.68
C PRO A 211 -29.89 1.41 -18.06
N ARG A 212 -31.08 1.37 -18.65
CA ARG A 212 -31.86 2.55 -19.09
C ARG A 212 -33.16 2.74 -18.31
N THR A 213 -33.65 1.71 -17.65
CA THR A 213 -34.87 1.76 -16.82
C THR A 213 -34.57 1.56 -15.33
N PRO A 214 -35.43 2.01 -14.41
CA PRO A 214 -35.25 1.77 -12.97
C PRO A 214 -35.15 0.28 -12.60
N LYS A 215 -35.90 -0.59 -13.29
CA LYS A 215 -35.85 -2.05 -13.09
C LYS A 215 -34.51 -2.62 -13.55
N GLU A 216 -34.03 -2.19 -14.73
CA GLU A 216 -32.70 -2.57 -15.23
C GLU A 216 -31.60 -2.10 -14.29
N LYS A 217 -31.71 -0.88 -13.76
CA LYS A 217 -30.75 -0.33 -12.80
C LYS A 217 -30.67 -1.17 -11.53
N LYS A 218 -31.81 -1.57 -10.96
CA LYS A 218 -31.83 -2.44 -9.78
C LYS A 218 -31.16 -3.80 -10.01
N THR A 219 -31.35 -4.40 -11.19
CA THR A 219 -30.67 -5.65 -11.56
C THR A 219 -29.17 -5.43 -11.78
N PHE A 220 -28.80 -4.34 -12.45
CA PHE A 220 -27.42 -3.95 -12.69
C PHE A 220 -26.66 -3.66 -11.38
N ASP A 221 -27.29 -2.99 -10.42
CA ASP A 221 -26.71 -2.70 -9.10
C ASP A 221 -26.41 -4.01 -8.34
N LYS A 222 -27.31 -5.00 -8.41
CA LYS A 222 -27.08 -6.33 -7.82
C LYS A 222 -25.89 -7.05 -8.48
N LEU A 223 -25.77 -7.00 -9.80
CA LEU A 223 -24.65 -7.59 -10.54
C LEU A 223 -23.32 -6.88 -10.21
N THR A 224 -23.34 -5.55 -10.17
CA THR A 224 -22.22 -4.68 -9.80
C THR A 224 -21.72 -5.00 -8.39
N GLN A 225 -22.64 -5.18 -7.43
CA GLN A 225 -22.29 -5.53 -6.06
C GLN A 225 -21.67 -6.93 -5.93
N ALA A 226 -22.09 -7.87 -6.79
CA ALA A 226 -21.57 -9.24 -6.82
C ALA A 226 -20.15 -9.34 -7.41
N THR A 227 -19.73 -8.36 -8.23
CA THR A 227 -18.38 -8.27 -8.80
C THR A 227 -17.57 -7.11 -8.24
N PHE A 228 -17.72 -5.89 -8.75
CA PHE A 228 -16.95 -4.72 -8.32
C PHE A 228 -16.96 -4.53 -6.80
N GLY A 229 -18.12 -4.69 -6.16
CA GLY A 229 -18.22 -4.62 -4.69
C GLY A 229 -17.41 -5.72 -3.99
N THR A 230 -17.30 -6.91 -4.56
CA THR A 230 -16.46 -8.01 -4.05
C THR A 230 -14.97 -7.69 -4.20
N VAL A 231 -14.56 -7.14 -5.34
CA VAL A 231 -13.17 -6.69 -5.58
C VAL A 231 -12.78 -5.57 -4.62
N GLU A 232 -13.66 -4.59 -4.41
CA GLU A 232 -13.43 -3.50 -3.45
C GLU A 232 -13.25 -4.04 -2.03
N ARG A 233 -14.17 -4.90 -1.56
CA ARG A 233 -14.05 -5.52 -0.22
C ARG A 233 -12.77 -6.35 -0.06
N PHE A 234 -12.38 -7.11 -1.08
CA PHE A 234 -11.14 -7.87 -1.08
C PHE A 234 -9.91 -6.96 -0.94
N ARG A 235 -9.86 -5.86 -1.70
CA ARG A 235 -8.78 -4.86 -1.61
C ARG A 235 -8.76 -4.17 -0.24
N ASP A 236 -9.92 -3.82 0.29
CA ASP A 236 -10.05 -3.22 1.62
C ASP A 236 -9.63 -4.17 2.73
N ARG A 237 -9.93 -5.47 2.61
CA ARG A 237 -9.46 -6.51 3.53
C ARG A 237 -7.94 -6.57 3.55
N ILE A 238 -7.28 -6.58 2.38
CA ILE A 238 -5.81 -6.56 2.30
C ILE A 238 -5.24 -5.30 2.94
N ARG A 239 -5.82 -4.12 2.68
CA ARG A 239 -5.40 -2.85 3.29
C ARG A 239 -5.53 -2.87 4.81
N LEU A 240 -6.66 -3.38 5.32
CA LEU A 240 -6.93 -3.49 6.76
C LEU A 240 -5.91 -4.41 7.43
N LEU A 241 -5.74 -5.62 6.91
CA LEU A 241 -4.79 -6.59 7.47
C LEU A 241 -3.35 -6.06 7.43
N HIS A 242 -2.99 -5.37 6.34
CA HIS A 242 -1.68 -4.72 6.23
C HIS A 242 -1.50 -3.60 7.29
N GLY A 243 -2.51 -2.77 7.52
CA GLY A 243 -2.47 -1.68 8.51
C GLY A 243 -2.38 -2.18 9.96
N SER A 244 -3.21 -3.16 10.33
CA SER A 244 -3.22 -3.74 11.67
C SER A 244 -1.91 -4.46 12.00
N LEU A 245 -1.35 -5.21 11.06
CA LEU A 245 -0.07 -5.92 11.23
C LEU A 245 1.15 -4.99 11.23
N SER A 246 1.04 -3.80 10.63
CA SER A 246 2.09 -2.78 10.64
C SER A 246 2.25 -2.06 11.98
N SER A 247 1.29 -2.20 12.91
CA SER A 247 1.28 -1.53 14.23
C SER A 247 2.20 -2.18 15.28
N GLY A 248 3.14 -3.02 14.84
CA GLY A 248 4.10 -3.74 15.66
C GLY A 248 3.75 -5.23 15.72
N HIS A 249 4.55 -6.08 15.07
CA HIS A 249 4.43 -7.52 15.24
C HIS A 249 4.76 -7.88 16.69
N MET A 250 3.75 -8.24 17.48
CA MET A 250 4.00 -8.95 18.73
C MET A 250 4.69 -10.27 18.39
N VAL A 251 5.76 -10.59 19.14
CA VAL A 251 6.43 -11.89 18.99
C VAL A 251 5.40 -13.00 19.22
N PRO A 252 5.19 -13.93 18.27
CA PRO A 252 4.20 -14.99 18.39
C PRO A 252 4.44 -15.82 19.65
N SER A 253 3.37 -16.31 20.29
CA SER A 253 3.47 -17.16 21.49
C SER A 253 4.40 -18.35 21.29
N PHE A 254 4.30 -19.01 20.13
CA PHE A 254 5.17 -20.12 19.72
C PHE A 254 6.67 -19.80 19.84
N VAL A 255 7.08 -18.58 19.46
CA VAL A 255 8.47 -18.12 19.56
C VAL A 255 8.76 -17.64 20.99
N ARG A 256 7.81 -16.94 21.62
CA ARG A 256 7.94 -16.40 22.97
C ARG A 256 8.23 -17.46 24.02
N GLU A 257 7.57 -18.62 23.89
CA GLU A 257 7.73 -19.76 24.79
C GLU A 257 9.10 -20.45 24.66
N ARG A 258 9.85 -20.17 23.58
CA ARG A 258 11.12 -20.85 23.24
C ARG A 258 12.36 -19.99 23.41
N LEU A 259 12.20 -18.69 23.63
CA LEU A 259 13.31 -17.73 23.66
C LEU A 259 13.48 -17.10 25.04
N THR A 260 14.73 -16.80 25.38
CA THR A 260 15.06 -16.06 26.62
C THR A 260 14.62 -14.60 26.53
N PRO A 261 14.46 -13.87 27.66
CA PRO A 261 14.13 -12.44 27.65
C PRO A 261 15.11 -11.59 26.83
N LYS A 262 16.41 -11.93 26.86
CA LYS A 262 17.45 -11.28 26.04
C LYS A 262 17.17 -11.46 24.55
N GLN A 263 16.89 -12.69 24.11
CA GLN A 263 16.58 -13.01 22.72
C GLN A 263 15.27 -12.35 22.27
N LEU A 264 14.25 -12.31 23.12
CA LEU A 264 12.99 -11.62 22.83
C LEU A 264 13.17 -10.10 22.67
N ALA A 265 14.05 -9.49 23.47
CA ALA A 265 14.41 -8.09 23.28
C ALA A 265 15.10 -7.85 21.93
N MET A 266 15.95 -8.79 21.47
CA MET A 266 16.59 -8.73 20.15
C MET A 266 15.56 -8.83 19.02
N VAL A 267 14.60 -9.75 19.11
CA VAL A 267 13.50 -9.87 18.14
C VAL A 267 12.65 -8.60 18.15
N SER A 268 12.29 -8.07 19.32
CA SER A 268 11.42 -6.89 19.44
C SER A 268 12.06 -5.62 18.89
N ARG A 269 13.39 -5.47 19.01
CA ARG A 269 14.16 -4.39 18.36
C ARG A 269 14.19 -4.56 16.83
N SER A 270 14.14 -5.79 16.36
CA SER A 270 14.22 -6.17 14.94
C SER A 270 12.86 -6.23 14.24
N ALA A 271 11.78 -6.44 14.99
CA ALA A 271 10.37 -6.46 14.55
C ALA A 271 9.89 -5.11 13.97
N ARG A 272 10.75 -4.09 14.01
CA ARG A 272 10.57 -2.81 13.33
C ARG A 272 10.90 -2.83 11.81
N ALA A 273 11.15 -3.99 11.18
CA ALA A 273 11.35 -4.08 9.72
C ALA A 273 10.83 -5.40 9.10
N PRO A 274 10.53 -5.45 7.79
CA PRO A 274 10.10 -4.41 6.85
C PRO A 274 8.59 -4.49 6.55
N LEU A 275 8.05 -3.44 5.94
CA LEU A 275 6.67 -3.43 5.46
C LEU A 275 6.50 -4.42 4.31
N ILE A 276 5.52 -5.31 4.42
CA ILE A 276 5.00 -6.11 3.31
C ILE A 276 4.37 -5.13 2.30
N GLY A 277 5.02 -4.89 1.17
CA GLY A 277 4.41 -4.09 0.10
C GLY A 277 3.24 -4.85 -0.52
N TYR A 278 2.26 -4.14 -1.08
CA TYR A 278 1.22 -4.75 -1.90
C TYR A 278 0.89 -3.90 -3.13
N GLN A 279 0.38 -4.56 -4.16
CA GLN A 279 -0.07 -3.97 -5.42
C GLN A 279 -1.30 -4.73 -5.92
N PHE A 280 -2.21 -4.04 -6.60
CA PHE A 280 -3.40 -4.65 -7.19
C PHE A 280 -3.35 -4.56 -8.72
N PHE A 281 -3.72 -5.64 -9.39
CA PHE A 281 -3.93 -5.71 -10.83
C PHE A 281 -5.32 -6.29 -11.03
N THR A 282 -6.32 -5.49 -11.44
CA THR A 282 -7.72 -5.99 -11.53
C THR A 282 -8.18 -6.71 -10.24
N ASP A 283 -8.51 -7.99 -10.30
CA ASP A 283 -8.94 -8.91 -9.25
C ASP A 283 -7.79 -9.71 -8.62
N LEU A 284 -6.56 -9.46 -9.07
CA LEU A 284 -5.31 -10.02 -8.57
C LEU A 284 -4.63 -9.05 -7.59
N ALA A 285 -4.05 -9.59 -6.52
CA ALA A 285 -3.21 -8.86 -5.58
C ALA A 285 -1.81 -9.49 -5.52
N MET A 286 -0.78 -8.65 -5.53
CA MET A 286 0.62 -9.04 -5.31
C MET A 286 1.08 -8.47 -3.97
N LEU A 287 1.49 -9.32 -3.03
CA LEU A 287 2.18 -8.93 -1.81
C LEU A 287 3.67 -9.22 -1.97
N LYS A 288 4.55 -8.36 -1.46
CA LYS A 288 5.99 -8.48 -1.67
C LYS A 288 6.82 -8.03 -0.48
N ILE A 289 7.93 -8.73 -0.26
CA ILE A 289 8.95 -8.37 0.72
C ILE A 289 10.27 -8.21 -0.03
N ASN A 290 10.85 -7.01 0.06
CA ASN A 290 12.20 -6.76 -0.42
C ASN A 290 13.20 -7.23 0.66
N LEU A 291 14.06 -8.19 0.30
CA LEU A 291 15.03 -8.78 1.23
C LEU A 291 16.41 -8.09 1.17
N SER A 292 16.58 -7.08 0.30
CA SER A 292 17.82 -6.30 0.26
C SER A 292 18.07 -5.61 1.60
N GLY A 293 19.30 -5.72 2.10
CA GLY A 293 19.70 -5.12 3.38
C GLY A 293 19.13 -5.83 4.62
N GLN A 294 18.28 -6.84 4.48
CA GLN A 294 17.88 -7.67 5.62
C GLN A 294 19.02 -8.63 6.00
N ARG A 295 19.26 -8.77 7.30
CA ARG A 295 20.32 -9.62 7.86
C ARG A 295 19.77 -10.44 9.02
N SER A 296 20.48 -11.52 9.36
CA SER A 296 20.15 -12.37 10.52
C SER A 296 18.69 -12.86 10.41
N HIS A 297 17.96 -12.94 11.52
CA HIS A 297 16.60 -13.46 11.61
C HIS A 297 15.48 -12.63 10.94
N ARG A 298 15.74 -11.39 10.48
CA ARG A 298 14.69 -10.46 10.01
C ARG A 298 13.86 -10.97 8.83
N PRO A 299 14.43 -11.64 7.81
CA PRO A 299 13.65 -12.23 6.73
C PRO A 299 12.62 -13.25 7.21
N LEU A 300 12.97 -14.06 8.21
CA LEU A 300 12.08 -15.08 8.76
C LEU A 300 10.91 -14.45 9.52
N VAL A 301 11.17 -13.37 10.27
CA VAL A 301 10.11 -12.57 10.92
C VAL A 301 9.13 -12.02 9.89
N SER A 302 9.67 -11.46 8.80
CA SER A 302 8.87 -10.87 7.70
C SER A 302 8.03 -11.91 6.99
N LEU A 303 8.62 -13.07 6.70
CA LEU A 303 7.97 -14.18 6.05
C LEU A 303 6.81 -14.72 6.91
N TYR A 304 7.03 -14.90 8.20
CA TYR A 304 5.94 -15.29 9.11
C TYR A 304 4.82 -14.23 9.12
N GLY A 305 5.15 -12.94 9.13
CA GLY A 305 4.17 -11.86 9.02
C GLY A 305 3.31 -11.98 7.76
N LEU A 306 3.93 -12.28 6.61
CA LEU A 306 3.22 -12.52 5.36
C LEU A 306 2.34 -13.78 5.44
N PHE A 307 2.85 -14.87 5.97
CA PHE A 307 2.09 -16.11 6.16
C PHE A 307 0.87 -15.91 7.06
N HIS A 308 1.04 -15.17 8.15
CA HIS A 308 -0.06 -14.79 9.03
C HIS A 308 -1.11 -13.95 8.29
N GLN A 309 -0.68 -12.92 7.55
CA GLN A 309 -1.58 -12.09 6.74
C GLN A 309 -2.35 -12.91 5.71
N LEU A 310 -1.67 -13.79 4.96
CA LEU A 310 -2.27 -14.61 3.92
C LEU A 310 -3.24 -15.63 4.49
N GLY A 311 -2.89 -16.27 5.60
CA GLY A 311 -3.75 -17.25 6.25
C GLY A 311 -5.00 -16.62 6.86
N LEU A 312 -4.89 -15.43 7.47
CA LEU A 312 -6.05 -14.69 7.96
C LEU A 312 -6.92 -14.18 6.79
N LEU A 313 -6.30 -13.75 5.69
CA LEU A 313 -6.99 -13.32 4.47
C LEU A 313 -7.84 -14.46 3.89
N ILE A 314 -7.27 -15.65 3.63
CA ILE A 314 -8.02 -16.76 3.05
C ILE A 314 -9.16 -17.23 3.97
N LEU A 315 -8.91 -17.34 5.27
CA LEU A 315 -9.91 -17.80 6.23
C LEU A 315 -11.08 -16.80 6.35
N THR A 316 -10.79 -15.51 6.47
CA THR A 316 -11.85 -14.48 6.61
C THR A 316 -12.63 -14.27 5.32
N GLN A 317 -11.97 -14.30 4.16
CA GLN A 317 -12.65 -14.21 2.87
C GLN A 317 -13.56 -15.42 2.63
N LEU A 318 -13.10 -16.62 2.97
CA LEU A 318 -13.90 -17.84 2.86
C LEU A 318 -15.14 -17.79 3.75
N ALA A 319 -15.01 -17.28 4.98
CA ALA A 319 -16.12 -17.06 5.90
C ALA A 319 -17.15 -16.04 5.38
N GLU A 320 -16.72 -15.08 4.55
CA GLU A 320 -17.57 -14.10 3.87
C GLU A 320 -18.14 -14.60 2.52
N GLY A 321 -17.88 -15.85 2.16
CA GLY A 321 -18.34 -16.44 0.91
C GLY A 321 -17.52 -16.02 -0.32
N VAL A 322 -16.31 -15.54 -0.10
CA VAL A 322 -15.38 -15.11 -1.14
C VAL A 322 -14.26 -16.11 -1.29
N LEU A 323 -14.07 -16.60 -2.51
CA LEU A 323 -13.04 -17.58 -2.84
C LEU A 323 -11.80 -16.88 -3.37
N LEU A 324 -10.65 -17.28 -2.87
CA LEU A 324 -9.37 -16.87 -3.41
C LEU A 324 -8.45 -18.07 -3.54
N ARG A 325 -7.51 -17.96 -4.48
CA ARG A 325 -6.38 -18.87 -4.61
C ARG A 325 -5.11 -18.03 -4.64
N GLY A 326 -3.99 -18.64 -4.36
CA GLY A 326 -2.73 -17.92 -4.43
C GLY A 326 -1.53 -18.81 -4.36
N ALA A 327 -0.37 -18.18 -4.47
CA ALA A 327 0.90 -18.83 -4.23
C ALA A 327 1.94 -17.82 -3.74
N VAL A 328 2.92 -18.32 -2.99
CA VAL A 328 4.05 -17.54 -2.50
C VAL A 328 5.36 -18.23 -2.84
N ASP A 329 6.32 -17.49 -3.39
CA ASP A 329 7.66 -17.99 -3.68
C ASP A 329 8.72 -16.88 -3.55
N ALA A 330 10.00 -17.26 -3.58
CA ALA A 330 11.13 -16.37 -3.52
C ALA A 330 12.02 -16.43 -4.77
N GLY A 331 12.74 -15.34 -5.01
CA GLY A 331 13.62 -15.23 -6.18
C GLY A 331 14.17 -13.83 -6.38
N ILE A 332 15.05 -13.72 -7.37
CA ILE A 332 15.64 -12.43 -7.77
C ILE A 332 14.62 -11.63 -8.57
N CYS A 333 14.37 -10.39 -8.15
CA CYS A 333 13.54 -9.43 -8.86
C CYS A 333 14.24 -8.08 -8.99
N THR A 334 13.75 -7.26 -9.91
CA THR A 334 14.09 -5.85 -10.00
C THR A 334 12.81 -5.03 -9.87
N GLU A 335 12.91 -3.93 -9.14
CA GLU A 335 11.84 -2.94 -9.03
C GLU A 335 12.00 -1.93 -10.17
N PHE A 336 10.94 -1.76 -10.94
CA PHE A 336 10.77 -0.73 -11.95
C PHE A 336 10.18 0.55 -11.31
N GLU A 337 9.97 1.59 -12.11
CA GLU A 337 9.27 2.79 -11.67
C GLU A 337 7.87 2.43 -11.13
N ASN A 338 7.31 3.24 -10.22
CA ASN A 338 5.99 3.02 -9.58
C ASN A 338 5.87 1.78 -8.68
N ASN A 339 6.99 1.23 -8.18
CA ASN A 339 7.03 -0.02 -7.42
C ASN A 339 6.54 -1.22 -8.25
N ASP A 340 6.64 -1.22 -9.57
CA ASP A 340 6.35 -2.43 -10.34
C ASP A 340 7.47 -3.45 -10.11
N LEU A 341 7.11 -4.66 -9.65
CA LEU A 341 8.08 -5.71 -9.39
C LEU A 341 8.07 -6.71 -10.54
N TYR A 342 9.23 -7.04 -11.10
CA TYR A 342 9.34 -8.07 -12.11
C TYR A 342 10.61 -8.90 -11.93
N GLY A 343 10.49 -10.20 -12.15
CA GLY A 343 11.58 -11.15 -12.01
C GLY A 343 11.12 -12.53 -11.58
N GLN A 344 12.08 -13.32 -11.12
CA GLN A 344 11.90 -14.74 -10.86
C GLN A 344 10.84 -15.04 -9.81
N ALA A 345 10.81 -14.28 -8.70
CA ALA A 345 9.83 -14.53 -7.63
C ALA A 345 8.39 -14.32 -8.13
N VAL A 346 8.16 -13.27 -8.93
CA VAL A 346 6.86 -12.96 -9.52
C VAL A 346 6.44 -14.07 -10.49
N ALA A 347 7.33 -14.48 -11.40
CA ALA A 347 7.04 -15.52 -12.39
C ALA A 347 6.76 -16.89 -11.74
N ARG A 348 7.52 -17.25 -10.69
CA ARG A 348 7.33 -18.49 -9.93
C ARG A 348 6.01 -18.49 -9.17
N ALA A 349 5.72 -17.42 -8.43
CA ALA A 349 4.47 -17.28 -7.70
C ALA A 349 3.26 -17.33 -8.63
N TYR A 350 3.29 -16.60 -9.77
CA TYR A 350 2.21 -16.64 -10.76
C TYR A 350 2.01 -18.04 -11.37
N ARG A 351 3.10 -18.73 -11.74
CA ARG A 351 3.00 -20.10 -12.26
C ARG A 351 2.41 -21.06 -11.24
N LEU A 352 2.85 -20.99 -9.99
CA LEU A 352 2.39 -21.87 -8.93
C LEU A 352 0.92 -21.61 -8.58
N GLU A 353 0.50 -20.34 -8.56
CA GLU A 353 -0.91 -19.95 -8.37
C GLU A 353 -1.80 -20.51 -9.49
N SER A 354 -1.37 -20.33 -10.74
CA SER A 354 -2.18 -20.72 -11.91
C SER A 354 -2.22 -22.22 -12.18
N GLN A 355 -1.11 -22.94 -11.94
CA GLN A 355 -0.95 -24.35 -12.33
C GLN A 355 -1.09 -25.33 -11.16
N ALA A 356 -0.73 -24.95 -9.94
CA ALA A 356 -0.69 -25.86 -8.80
C ALA A 356 -1.75 -25.56 -7.75
N ALA A 357 -2.07 -24.30 -7.45
CA ALA A 357 -3.07 -24.00 -6.42
C ALA A 357 -4.44 -24.62 -6.77
N VAL A 358 -4.90 -24.46 -8.03
CA VAL A 358 -6.10 -25.03 -8.73
C VAL A 358 -7.46 -25.08 -8.01
N TYR A 359 -7.50 -24.91 -6.69
CA TYR A 359 -8.64 -24.75 -5.80
C TYR A 359 -8.30 -23.68 -4.74
N PRO A 360 -9.26 -23.25 -3.89
CA PRO A 360 -9.00 -22.21 -2.89
C PRO A 360 -7.96 -22.62 -1.83
N ARG A 361 -6.70 -22.24 -2.08
CA ARG A 361 -5.54 -22.43 -1.20
C ARG A 361 -4.43 -21.46 -1.54
N ILE A 362 -3.41 -21.37 -0.68
CA ILE A 362 -2.16 -20.66 -0.95
C ILE A 362 -1.03 -21.68 -1.09
N ALA A 363 -0.55 -21.92 -2.30
CA ALA A 363 0.61 -22.79 -2.55
C ALA A 363 1.91 -22.10 -2.10
N VAL A 364 2.91 -22.90 -1.69
CA VAL A 364 4.21 -22.42 -1.21
C VAL A 364 5.28 -23.06 -2.08
N GLY A 365 6.06 -22.23 -2.77
CA GLY A 365 7.07 -22.69 -3.73
C GLY A 365 8.32 -23.24 -3.07
N ASP A 366 8.94 -24.22 -3.72
CA ASP A 366 10.19 -24.84 -3.24
C ASP A 366 11.33 -23.82 -3.12
N GLY A 367 11.38 -22.81 -3.98
CA GLY A 367 12.40 -21.76 -3.91
C GLY A 367 12.37 -20.97 -2.60
N LEU A 368 11.18 -20.73 -2.05
CA LEU A 368 10.99 -20.15 -0.72
C LEU A 368 11.40 -21.12 0.40
N LEU A 369 11.05 -22.41 0.28
CA LEU A 369 11.43 -23.41 1.28
C LEU A 369 12.95 -23.64 1.33
N GLU A 370 13.61 -23.67 0.17
CA GLU A 370 15.07 -23.70 0.05
C GLU A 370 15.71 -22.44 0.66
N TYR A 371 15.13 -21.27 0.39
CA TYR A 371 15.57 -20.02 1.01
C TYR A 371 15.49 -20.10 2.55
N VAL A 372 14.40 -20.60 3.13
CA VAL A 372 14.27 -20.78 4.58
C VAL A 372 15.30 -21.78 5.11
N LYS A 373 15.50 -22.92 4.44
CA LYS A 373 16.52 -23.93 4.82
C LYS A 373 17.94 -23.36 4.81
N SER A 374 18.24 -22.41 3.94
CA SER A 374 19.59 -21.81 3.85
C SER A 374 20.04 -21.11 5.15
N PHE A 375 19.10 -20.70 6.01
CA PHE A 375 19.42 -20.03 7.28
C PHE A 375 20.18 -20.93 8.26
N SER A 376 20.03 -22.25 8.17
CA SER A 376 20.76 -23.20 9.02
C SER A 376 22.27 -23.18 8.79
N GLY A 377 22.73 -22.72 7.61
CA GLY A 377 24.15 -22.62 7.25
C GLY A 377 24.79 -21.25 7.50
N LEU A 378 24.03 -20.25 7.98
CA LEU A 378 24.54 -18.90 8.16
C LEU A 378 25.43 -18.78 9.41
N LYS A 379 26.53 -18.02 9.29
CA LYS A 379 27.32 -17.61 10.44
C LYS A 379 26.49 -16.66 11.30
N ALA A 380 26.27 -17.03 12.55
CA ALA A 380 25.47 -16.27 13.51
C ALA A 380 25.95 -16.55 14.93
N THR A 381 25.72 -15.58 15.82
CA THR A 381 25.88 -15.77 17.28
C THR A 381 24.88 -16.81 17.80
N ASP A 382 25.12 -17.37 18.99
CA ASP A 382 24.22 -18.37 19.58
C ASP A 382 22.80 -17.82 19.79
N ASP A 383 22.69 -16.55 20.21
CA ASP A 383 21.39 -15.88 20.38
C ASP A 383 20.66 -15.71 19.05
N GLU A 384 21.35 -15.28 18.00
CA GLU A 384 20.75 -15.16 16.67
C GLU A 384 20.34 -16.52 16.09
N ARG A 385 21.15 -17.55 16.32
CA ARG A 385 20.85 -18.91 15.88
C ARG A 385 19.61 -19.47 16.57
N ALA A 386 19.48 -19.26 17.89
CA ALA A 386 18.28 -19.64 18.63
C ALA A 386 17.02 -18.95 18.08
N ILE A 387 17.11 -17.64 17.79
CA ILE A 387 16.00 -16.89 17.19
C ILE A 387 15.65 -17.42 15.79
N MET A 388 16.66 -17.64 14.93
CA MET A 388 16.44 -18.17 13.58
C MET A 388 15.77 -19.55 13.63
N ASN A 389 16.27 -20.46 14.46
CA ASN A 389 15.68 -21.79 14.63
C ASN A 389 14.23 -21.73 15.11
N ALA A 390 13.92 -20.87 16.08
CA ALA A 390 12.55 -20.71 16.56
C ALA A 390 11.59 -20.23 15.46
N TYR A 391 12.03 -19.32 14.58
CA TYR A 391 11.22 -18.87 13.44
C TYR A 391 11.18 -19.87 12.29
N ILE A 392 12.25 -20.62 12.03
CA ILE A 392 12.27 -21.70 11.03
C ILE A 392 11.25 -22.77 11.43
N ASP A 393 11.25 -23.19 12.70
CA ASP A 393 10.28 -24.16 13.24
C ASP A 393 8.84 -23.64 13.10
N LEU A 394 8.63 -22.35 13.40
CA LEU A 394 7.32 -21.72 13.24
C LEU A 394 6.87 -21.70 11.77
N ILE A 395 7.74 -21.30 10.85
CA ILE A 395 7.45 -21.27 9.41
C ILE A 395 7.17 -22.68 8.89
N ASN A 396 7.95 -23.67 9.29
CA ASN A 396 7.74 -25.07 8.92
C ASN A 396 6.39 -25.58 9.44
N ALA A 397 5.98 -25.19 10.65
CA ALA A 397 4.67 -25.53 11.20
C ALA A 397 3.49 -24.84 10.48
N CYS A 398 3.74 -23.81 9.67
CA CYS A 398 2.75 -23.15 8.83
C CYS A 398 2.55 -23.84 7.46
N VAL A 399 3.42 -24.79 7.07
CA VAL A 399 3.43 -25.38 5.72
C VAL A 399 3.14 -26.88 5.81
N LYS A 400 2.23 -27.36 4.96
CA LYS A 400 1.99 -28.79 4.72
C LYS A 400 2.26 -29.12 3.27
N ARG A 401 2.31 -30.42 2.96
CA ARG A 401 2.45 -30.94 1.61
C ARG A 401 1.27 -31.85 1.32
N ASP A 402 0.68 -31.73 0.14
CA ASP A 402 -0.38 -32.63 -0.31
C ASP A 402 0.20 -33.90 -0.94
N ASP A 403 -0.69 -34.82 -1.33
CA ASP A 403 -0.34 -36.11 -1.92
C ASP A 403 0.29 -35.96 -3.32
N GLU A 404 0.08 -34.82 -3.98
CA GLU A 404 0.66 -34.47 -5.28
C GLU A 404 2.06 -33.84 -5.12
N GLY A 405 2.53 -33.66 -3.88
CA GLY A 405 3.84 -33.10 -3.57
C GLY A 405 3.88 -31.56 -3.64
N VAL A 406 2.75 -30.87 -3.70
CA VAL A 406 2.65 -29.42 -3.65
C VAL A 406 2.62 -28.94 -2.19
N SER A 407 3.58 -28.09 -1.83
CA SER A 407 3.55 -27.43 -0.52
C SER A 407 2.51 -26.30 -0.50
N TYR A 408 1.83 -26.15 0.62
CA TYR A 408 0.79 -25.13 0.79
C TYR A 408 0.76 -24.58 2.22
N LEU A 409 0.26 -23.36 2.36
CA LEU A 409 0.06 -22.69 3.65
C LEU A 409 -1.10 -23.35 4.38
N ALA A 410 -0.81 -24.05 5.47
CA ALA A 410 -1.80 -24.69 6.32
C ALA A 410 -2.44 -23.64 7.25
N TYR A 411 -3.31 -22.78 6.70
CA TYR A 411 -3.92 -21.65 7.40
C TYR A 411 -4.84 -22.03 8.58
N LEU A 412 -5.18 -23.32 8.75
CA LEU A 412 -5.86 -23.83 9.94
C LEU A 412 -4.91 -24.52 10.93
N ALA A 413 -3.60 -24.51 10.71
CA ALA A 413 -2.64 -25.14 11.61
C ALA A 413 -2.70 -24.54 13.03
N PRO A 414 -2.39 -25.31 14.09
CA PRO A 414 -2.46 -24.83 15.48
C PRO A 414 -1.70 -23.53 15.75
N VAL A 415 -0.56 -23.32 15.07
CA VAL A 415 0.24 -22.09 15.16
C VAL A 415 -0.56 -20.85 14.76
N PHE A 416 -1.42 -20.96 13.76
CA PHE A 416 -2.28 -19.88 13.32
C PHE A 416 -3.49 -19.70 14.23
N LYS A 417 -4.14 -20.79 14.66
CA LYS A 417 -5.29 -20.75 15.59
C LYS A 417 -4.98 -19.89 16.82
N ARG A 418 -3.77 -20.03 17.38
CA ARG A 418 -3.30 -19.26 18.54
C ARG A 418 -2.94 -17.79 18.26
N SER A 419 -2.90 -17.39 16.98
CA SER A 419 -2.31 -16.12 16.56
C SER A 419 -3.28 -15.19 15.81
N TYR A 420 -4.37 -15.70 15.24
CA TYR A 420 -5.30 -14.89 14.46
C TYR A 420 -6.21 -14.02 15.31
N PHE A 421 -6.66 -14.58 16.42
CA PHE A 421 -7.75 -14.03 17.23
C PHE A 421 -7.36 -14.04 18.69
N THR A 422 -7.83 -13.05 19.43
CA THR A 422 -7.57 -12.91 20.87
C THR A 422 -8.72 -13.45 21.71
N GLY A 423 -9.94 -13.54 21.15
CA GLY A 423 -11.10 -14.10 21.84
C GLY A 423 -11.20 -15.61 21.70
N GLU A 424 -11.56 -16.30 22.80
CA GLU A 424 -11.61 -17.77 22.88
C GLU A 424 -12.53 -18.42 21.82
N ASN A 425 -13.57 -17.72 21.37
CA ASN A 425 -14.56 -18.27 20.42
C ASN A 425 -14.50 -17.67 19.01
N GLU A 426 -13.71 -16.62 18.77
CA GLU A 426 -13.68 -15.91 17.49
C GLU A 426 -13.27 -16.83 16.33
N PHE A 427 -12.22 -17.62 16.54
CA PHE A 427 -11.76 -18.60 15.56
C PHE A 427 -12.88 -19.57 15.17
N TRP A 428 -13.60 -20.11 16.15
CA TRP A 428 -14.70 -21.04 15.92
C TRP A 428 -15.83 -20.41 15.10
N PHE A 429 -16.21 -19.17 15.38
CA PHE A 429 -17.24 -18.47 14.61
C PHE A 429 -16.84 -18.25 13.15
N VAL A 430 -15.58 -17.89 12.91
CA VAL A 430 -15.05 -17.68 11.55
C VAL A 430 -15.00 -19.02 10.80
N THR A 431 -14.47 -20.08 11.41
CA THR A 431 -14.45 -21.41 10.78
C THR A 431 -15.84 -21.97 10.55
N LYS A 432 -16.79 -21.73 11.46
CA LYS A 432 -18.19 -22.16 11.31
C LYS A 432 -18.88 -21.43 10.14
N SER A 433 -18.66 -20.13 10.00
CA SER A 433 -19.17 -19.36 8.87
C SER A 433 -18.58 -19.84 7.54
N ALA A 434 -17.27 -20.16 7.51
CA ALA A 434 -16.63 -20.77 6.36
C ALA A 434 -17.23 -22.15 6.02
N CYS A 435 -17.44 -23.04 7.01
CA CYS A 435 -18.08 -24.34 6.80
C CYS A 435 -19.45 -24.21 6.15
N ARG A 436 -20.31 -23.32 6.69
CA ARG A 436 -21.64 -23.08 6.13
C ARG A 436 -21.59 -22.64 4.67
N PHE A 437 -20.65 -21.76 4.32
CA PHE A 437 -20.49 -21.35 2.93
C PHE A 437 -20.02 -22.51 2.04
N ILE A 438 -19.04 -23.30 2.48
CA ILE A 438 -18.55 -24.47 1.74
C ILE A 438 -19.69 -25.47 1.51
N GLU A 439 -20.49 -25.76 2.54
CA GLU A 439 -21.66 -26.66 2.46
C GLU A 439 -22.64 -26.27 1.37
N THR A 440 -22.92 -24.97 1.19
CA THR A 440 -23.86 -24.49 0.16
C THR A 440 -23.38 -24.75 -1.28
N LYS A 441 -22.13 -25.21 -1.46
CA LYS A 441 -21.48 -25.39 -2.77
C LYS A 441 -20.66 -26.69 -2.85
N LEU A 442 -21.00 -27.73 -2.08
CA LEU A 442 -20.26 -29.00 -2.06
C LEU A 442 -20.25 -29.74 -3.40
N GLU A 443 -21.24 -29.50 -4.28
CA GLU A 443 -21.24 -30.00 -5.67
C GLU A 443 -20.05 -29.48 -6.50
N ASN A 444 -19.30 -28.50 -5.99
CA ASN A 444 -18.07 -28.03 -6.60
C ASN A 444 -16.87 -28.82 -6.06
N ASP A 445 -16.26 -29.65 -6.92
CA ASP A 445 -15.07 -30.47 -6.59
C ASP A 445 -13.95 -29.66 -5.92
N ARG A 446 -13.77 -28.38 -6.27
CA ARG A 446 -12.73 -27.53 -5.66
C ARG A 446 -13.04 -27.20 -4.21
N LEU A 447 -14.32 -27.10 -3.83
CA LEU A 447 -14.74 -26.83 -2.46
C LEU A 447 -14.85 -28.10 -1.63
N SER A 448 -15.08 -29.27 -2.24
CA SER A 448 -14.90 -30.55 -1.56
C SER A 448 -13.48 -30.70 -1.03
N LYS A 449 -12.44 -30.37 -1.82
CA LYS A 449 -11.04 -30.35 -1.33
C LYS A 449 -10.82 -29.39 -0.14
N VAL A 450 -11.54 -28.28 -0.08
CA VAL A 450 -11.47 -27.35 1.06
C VAL A 450 -12.20 -27.91 2.28
N ALA A 451 -13.33 -28.59 2.09
CA ALA A 451 -14.04 -29.30 3.15
C ALA A 451 -13.16 -30.39 3.77
N ASP A 452 -12.49 -31.20 2.95
CA ASP A 452 -11.56 -32.24 3.39
C ASP A 452 -10.41 -31.65 4.21
N TYR A 453 -9.86 -30.52 3.76
CA TYR A 453 -8.85 -29.78 4.52
C TYR A 453 -9.38 -29.34 5.90
N PHE A 454 -10.57 -28.74 5.96
CA PHE A 454 -11.21 -28.35 7.22
C PHE A 454 -11.46 -29.54 8.14
N ALA A 455 -11.89 -30.69 7.58
CA ALA A 455 -12.13 -31.92 8.33
C ALA A 455 -10.83 -32.47 8.92
N SER A 456 -9.76 -32.53 8.10
CA SER A 456 -8.44 -33.00 8.52
C SER A 456 -7.81 -32.16 9.65
N GLU A 457 -8.21 -30.89 9.76
CA GLU A 457 -7.72 -29.95 10.78
C GLU A 457 -8.67 -29.85 12.00
N GLY A 458 -9.72 -30.69 12.04
CA GLY A 458 -10.72 -30.69 13.11
C GLY A 458 -11.55 -29.41 13.18
N CYS A 459 -11.70 -28.71 12.05
CA CYS A 459 -12.41 -27.42 11.95
C CYS A 459 -13.74 -27.53 11.21
N TRP A 460 -14.07 -28.71 10.65
CA TRP A 460 -15.35 -28.93 9.98
C TRP A 460 -16.48 -29.04 11.00
N THR A 461 -17.53 -28.23 10.81
CA THR A 461 -18.75 -28.24 11.65
C THR A 461 -20.02 -28.48 10.82
N GLY A 462 -19.84 -28.89 9.57
CA GLY A 462 -20.94 -29.19 8.68
C GLY A 462 -21.65 -30.48 9.05
N SER A 463 -22.87 -30.64 8.52
CA SER A 463 -23.70 -31.83 8.69
C SER A 463 -22.88 -33.05 8.28
N GLN A 464 -22.59 -33.97 9.20
CA GLN A 464 -22.08 -35.28 8.83
C GLN A 464 -23.18 -36.03 8.07
N GLY A 465 -23.22 -35.86 6.75
CA GLY A 465 -24.03 -36.64 5.83
C GLY A 465 -23.13 -37.58 5.04
N GLY A 466 -23.04 -38.83 5.49
CA GLY A 466 -22.60 -40.05 4.79
C GLY A 466 -21.56 -39.93 3.68
N LEU A 467 -20.34 -40.41 3.98
CA LEU A 467 -19.60 -41.22 3.01
C LEU A 467 -20.40 -42.46 2.63
#